data_AF-A0A7C3WH26-F1
#
_entry.id   AF-A0A7C3WH26-F1
#
_cell.length_a   1.000
_cell.length_b   1.000
_cell.length_c   1.000
_cell.angle_alpha   90.00
_cell.angle_beta   90.00
_cell.angle_gamma   90.00
#
_symmetry.space_group_name_H-M   'P 1'
#
loop_
_entity.id
_entity.type
_entity.pdbx_description
1 polymer ?
#
loop_
_entity_poly.entity_id
_entity_poly.type
_entity_poly.pdbx_seq_one_letter_code
_entity_poly.pdbx_strand_id
1 'polypeptide(L)'
;MSWKIRILTLVTIVMIIVFIFALYWTQRQKHDAGGDQWHLSPEYMVKRDLVGALEDLRGKRPFSQKEFDLLQKFLTDSDWRIRCRALDALRYGKFQNQEQYEKAVKATIKCLEDKEWVVRSYALRTLAGLSAKKAIPFILPLLNDPKPEVREDAKTVLKKWGYEERQK
;
A
#
# COMPACT_ATOMS: atom_id res chain seq x y z
N MET A 1 52.36 -12.65 24.78
CA MET A 1 50.98 -12.37 25.20
C MET A 1 50.45 -13.61 25.93
N SER A 2 50.05 -13.49 27.19
CA SER A 2 49.68 -14.63 28.05
C SER A 2 48.49 -15.40 27.47
N TRP A 3 48.52 -16.74 27.51
CA TRP A 3 47.41 -17.61 27.09
C TRP A 3 46.09 -17.21 27.76
N LYS A 4 46.13 -16.72 28.99
CA LYS A 4 44.97 -16.18 29.71
C LYS A 4 44.31 -15.00 28.96
N ILE A 5 45.10 -14.12 28.33
CA ILE A 5 44.60 -12.97 27.57
C ILE A 5 43.92 -13.46 26.28
N ARG A 6 44.50 -14.46 25.60
CA ARG A 6 43.92 -15.04 24.37
C ARG A 6 42.59 -15.74 24.62
N ILE A 7 42.49 -16.47 25.74
CA ILE A 7 41.22 -17.10 26.16
C ILE A 7 40.18 -16.02 26.45
N LEU A 8 40.55 -14.99 27.21
CA LEU A 8 39.63 -13.91 27.57
C LEU A 8 39.10 -13.18 26.33
N THR A 9 39.97 -12.87 25.35
CA THR A 9 39.56 -12.25 24.08
C THR A 9 38.65 -13.15 23.23
N LEU A 10 38.85 -14.46 23.27
CA LEU A 10 38.01 -15.39 22.51
C LEU A 10 36.61 -15.46 23.11
N VAL A 11 36.52 -15.52 24.45
CA VAL A 11 35.25 -15.55 25.18
C VAL A 11 34.44 -14.28 24.94
N THR A 12 35.09 -13.10 24.95
CA THR A 12 34.39 -11.84 24.70
C THR A 12 33.85 -11.75 23.27
N ILE A 13 34.62 -12.18 22.26
CA ILE A 13 34.15 -12.21 20.87
C ILE A 13 32.93 -13.13 20.72
N VAL A 14 32.96 -14.32 21.32
CA VAL A 14 31.83 -15.26 21.29
C VAL A 14 30.60 -14.64 21.96
N MET A 15 30.75 -13.97 23.11
CA MET A 15 29.62 -13.29 23.76
C MET A 15 29.04 -12.15 22.90
N ILE A 16 29.88 -11.38 22.21
CA ILE A 16 29.43 -10.33 21.28
C ILE A 16 28.66 -10.94 20.11
N ILE A 17 29.15 -12.04 19.52
CA ILE A 17 28.45 -12.73 18.42
C ILE A 17 27.08 -13.26 18.90
N VAL A 18 27.02 -13.90 20.07
CA VAL A 18 25.76 -14.37 20.66
C VAL A 18 24.82 -13.20 20.92
N PHE A 19 25.33 -12.08 21.42
CA PHE A 19 24.53 -10.87 21.68
C PHE A 19 24.01 -10.24 20.38
N ILE A 20 24.84 -10.09 19.34
CA ILE A 20 24.43 -9.61 18.02
C ILE A 20 23.41 -10.56 17.40
N PHE A 21 23.61 -11.87 17.53
CA PHE A 21 22.67 -12.87 17.04
C PHE A 21 21.34 -12.82 17.80
N ALA A 22 21.36 -12.58 19.11
CA ALA A 22 20.16 -12.37 19.92
C ALA A 22 19.44 -11.06 19.56
N LEU A 23 20.18 -9.97 19.32
CA LEU A 23 19.63 -8.70 18.82
C LEU A 23 19.03 -8.85 17.42
N TYR A 24 19.71 -9.60 16.56
CA TYR A 24 19.22 -9.94 15.24
C TYR A 24 17.93 -10.78 15.34
N TRP A 25 17.90 -11.80 16.20
CA TRP A 25 16.71 -12.63 16.42
C TRP A 25 15.55 -11.86 17.06
N THR A 26 15.81 -10.92 17.98
CA THR A 26 14.76 -10.10 18.60
C THR A 26 14.22 -9.03 17.66
N GLN A 27 15.07 -8.42 16.82
CA GLN A 27 14.60 -7.56 15.72
C GLN A 27 13.83 -8.35 14.67
N ARG A 28 14.28 -9.57 14.36
CA ARG A 28 13.63 -10.47 13.41
C ARG A 28 12.31 -11.02 13.94
N GLN A 29 12.20 -11.34 15.24
CA GLN A 29 10.92 -11.72 15.85
C GLN A 29 9.87 -10.61 15.76
N LYS A 30 10.24 -9.33 15.79
CA LYS A 30 9.28 -8.23 15.52
C LYS A 30 8.74 -8.25 14.08
N HIS A 31 9.46 -8.87 13.15
CA HIS A 31 9.05 -9.05 11.75
C HIS A 31 8.42 -10.43 11.48
N ASP A 32 8.77 -11.46 12.26
CA ASP A 32 8.43 -12.87 12.02
C ASP A 32 7.47 -13.49 13.08
N ALA A 33 7.00 -12.73 14.09
CA ALA A 33 6.06 -13.22 15.12
C ALA A 33 4.59 -13.35 14.63
N GLY A 34 4.39 -13.93 13.45
CA GLY A 34 3.06 -14.27 12.99
C GLY A 34 3.10 -14.99 11.66
N GLY A 35 3.55 -16.25 11.61
CA GLY A 35 3.32 -17.11 10.45
C GLY A 35 1.84 -17.07 10.04
N ASP A 36 1.59 -16.72 8.78
CA ASP A 36 0.33 -16.77 8.03
C ASP A 36 -0.92 -16.06 8.60
N GLN A 37 -0.90 -15.50 9.82
CA GLN A 37 -2.08 -14.95 10.50
C GLN A 37 -2.04 -13.45 10.85
N TRP A 38 -1.11 -12.65 10.29
CA TRP A 38 -1.08 -11.18 10.51
C TRP A 38 -2.40 -10.45 10.19
N HIS A 39 -3.21 -11.01 9.29
CA HIS A 39 -4.55 -10.53 8.93
C HIS A 39 -5.62 -10.81 10.02
N LEU A 40 -5.24 -11.42 11.14
CA LEU A 40 -6.06 -11.60 12.35
C LEU A 40 -5.51 -10.79 13.54
N SER A 41 -4.48 -9.96 13.34
CA SER A 41 -4.01 -9.08 14.40
C SER A 41 -5.13 -8.10 14.82
N PRO A 42 -5.31 -7.82 16.12
CA PRO A 42 -6.30 -6.85 16.58
C PRO A 42 -6.18 -5.49 15.88
N GLU A 43 -4.95 -5.03 15.64
CA GLU A 43 -4.69 -3.78 14.93
C GLU A 43 -5.21 -3.82 13.48
N TYR A 44 -4.91 -4.89 12.73
CA TYR A 44 -5.42 -5.06 11.38
C TYR A 44 -6.95 -5.12 11.37
N MET A 45 -7.57 -5.88 12.28
CA MET A 45 -9.02 -6.02 12.35
C MET A 45 -9.70 -4.67 12.59
N VAL A 46 -9.19 -3.86 13.51
CA VAL A 46 -9.71 -2.51 13.76
C VAL A 46 -9.60 -1.65 12.50
N LYS A 47 -8.44 -1.62 11.83
CA LYS A 47 -8.29 -0.85 10.59
C LYS A 47 -9.22 -1.35 9.48
N ARG A 48 -9.33 -2.68 9.32
CA ARG A 48 -10.21 -3.34 8.35
C ARG A 48 -11.66 -2.97 8.58
N ASP A 49 -12.12 -2.98 9.83
CA ASP A 49 -13.51 -2.67 10.16
C ASP A 49 -13.80 -1.18 9.94
N LEU A 50 -12.86 -0.31 10.30
CA LEU A 50 -12.96 1.13 10.05
C LEU A 50 -13.02 1.47 8.56
N VAL A 51 -12.13 0.89 7.74
CA VAL A 51 -12.19 1.11 6.28
C VAL A 51 -13.39 0.42 5.66
N GLY A 52 -13.79 -0.75 6.17
CA GLY A 52 -14.98 -1.49 5.73
C GLY A 52 -16.27 -0.68 5.87
N ALA A 53 -16.43 0.03 6.99
CA ALA A 53 -17.56 0.95 7.16
C ALA A 53 -17.61 2.05 6.09
N LEU A 54 -16.45 2.49 5.58
CA LEU A 54 -16.35 3.48 4.51
C LEU A 54 -16.57 2.87 3.13
N GLU A 55 -16.14 1.62 2.92
CA GLU A 55 -16.47 0.84 1.71
C GLU A 55 -17.99 0.65 1.58
N ASP A 56 -18.67 0.31 2.68
CA ASP A 56 -20.12 0.07 2.75
C ASP A 56 -20.98 1.31 2.47
N LEU A 57 -20.38 2.51 2.53
CA LEU A 57 -21.03 3.72 2.08
C LEU A 57 -21.36 3.64 0.59
N ARG A 58 -20.50 3.05 -0.26
CA ARG A 58 -20.69 2.91 -1.71
C ARG A 58 -21.34 4.12 -2.39
N GLY A 59 -20.91 5.32 -2.03
CA GLY A 59 -21.41 6.57 -2.62
C GLY A 59 -22.85 6.95 -2.22
N LYS A 60 -23.43 6.36 -1.16
CA LYS A 60 -24.74 6.77 -0.61
C LYS A 60 -24.73 8.25 -0.21
N ARG A 61 -23.62 8.74 0.36
CA ARG A 61 -23.37 10.16 0.67
C ARG A 61 -21.89 10.52 0.47
N PRO A 62 -21.56 11.82 0.40
CA PRO A 62 -20.17 12.25 0.44
C PRO A 62 -19.44 11.89 1.74
N PHE A 63 -18.13 11.68 1.66
CA PHE A 63 -17.27 11.53 2.83
C PHE A 63 -17.20 12.84 3.62
N SER A 64 -17.44 12.78 4.93
CA SER A 64 -17.10 13.88 5.82
C SER A 64 -15.59 14.14 5.80
N GLN A 65 -15.15 15.34 6.22
CA GLN A 65 -13.73 15.66 6.29
C GLN A 65 -12.96 14.63 7.14
N LYS A 66 -13.51 14.21 8.29
CA LYS A 66 -12.89 13.22 9.18
C LYS A 66 -12.74 11.84 8.52
N GLU A 67 -13.76 11.40 7.78
CA GLU A 67 -13.70 10.12 7.05
C GLU A 67 -12.70 10.19 5.91
N PHE A 68 -12.62 11.33 5.22
CA PHE A 68 -11.64 11.54 4.16
C PHE A 68 -10.20 11.57 4.71
N ASP A 69 -9.96 12.27 5.81
CA ASP A 69 -8.65 12.28 6.48
C ASP A 69 -8.23 10.87 6.93
N LEU A 70 -9.19 10.07 7.39
CA LEU A 70 -8.96 8.67 7.73
C LEU A 70 -8.60 7.82 6.50
N LEU A 71 -9.31 7.99 5.38
CA LEU A 71 -8.95 7.32 4.12
C LEU A 71 -7.55 7.72 3.65
N GLN A 72 -7.17 9.00 3.78
CA GLN A 72 -5.83 9.44 3.42
C GLN A 72 -4.74 8.74 4.26
N LYS A 73 -5.00 8.49 5.55
CA LYS A 73 -4.09 7.69 6.40
C LYS A 73 -4.03 6.23 5.95
N PHE A 74 -5.18 5.63 5.61
CA PHE A 74 -5.22 4.23 5.18
C PHE A 74 -4.58 3.98 3.81
N LEU A 75 -4.55 4.98 2.92
CA LEU A 75 -3.81 4.90 1.65
C LEU A 75 -2.29 4.79 1.85
N THR A 76 -1.77 5.14 3.01
CA THR A 76 -0.34 5.02 3.35
C THR A 76 -0.09 4.00 4.46
N ASP A 77 -1.07 3.13 4.74
CA ASP A 77 -0.94 2.13 5.80
C ASP A 77 0.19 1.13 5.49
N SER A 78 0.81 0.57 6.53
CA SER A 78 1.87 -0.43 6.38
C SER A 78 1.35 -1.71 5.72
N ASP A 79 0.10 -2.10 5.98
CA ASP A 79 -0.54 -3.25 5.35
C ASP A 79 -1.16 -2.86 4.00
N TRP A 80 -0.70 -3.52 2.94
CA TRP A 80 -1.17 -3.30 1.58
C TRP A 80 -2.65 -3.60 1.39
N ARG A 81 -3.21 -4.51 2.20
CA ARG A 81 -4.64 -4.82 2.17
C ARG A 81 -5.47 -3.62 2.61
N ILE A 82 -5.02 -2.89 3.63
CA ILE A 82 -5.69 -1.67 4.09
C ILE A 82 -5.61 -0.59 3.01
N ARG A 83 -4.47 -0.46 2.33
CA ARG A 83 -4.32 0.45 1.17
C ARG A 83 -5.30 0.11 0.05
N CYS A 84 -5.41 -1.17 -0.33
CA CYS A 84 -6.36 -1.62 -1.35
C CYS A 84 -7.82 -1.33 -0.96
N ARG A 85 -8.19 -1.56 0.30
CA ARG A 85 -9.55 -1.27 0.79
C ARG A 85 -9.87 0.22 0.79
N ALA A 86 -8.90 1.06 1.16
CA ALA A 86 -9.06 2.51 1.07
C ALA A 86 -9.23 2.98 -0.39
N LEU A 87 -8.48 2.37 -1.32
CA LEU A 87 -8.63 2.61 -2.76
C LEU A 87 -10.03 2.20 -3.27
N ASP A 88 -10.57 1.07 -2.81
CA ASP A 88 -11.90 0.60 -3.20
C ASP A 88 -13.02 1.49 -2.62
N ALA A 89 -12.88 1.94 -1.38
CA ALA A 89 -13.76 2.94 -0.79
C ALA A 89 -13.81 4.23 -1.62
N LEU A 90 -12.64 4.74 -2.05
CA LEU A 90 -12.58 5.92 -2.91
C LEU A 90 -13.20 5.69 -4.29
N ARG A 91 -13.03 4.51 -4.88
CA ARG A 91 -13.51 4.16 -6.23
C ARG A 91 -15.02 4.36 -6.38
N TYR A 92 -15.78 4.03 -5.34
CA TYR A 92 -17.24 4.14 -5.31
C TYR A 92 -17.73 5.30 -4.44
N GLY A 93 -16.82 6.12 -3.91
CA GLY A 93 -17.12 7.20 -2.99
C GLY A 93 -17.73 8.42 -3.66
N LYS A 94 -18.36 9.28 -2.85
CA LYS A 94 -18.74 10.64 -3.23
C LYS A 94 -17.90 11.65 -2.46
N PHE A 95 -17.64 12.79 -3.09
CA PHE A 95 -16.81 13.85 -2.53
C PHE A 95 -17.66 15.08 -2.23
N GLN A 96 -17.34 15.77 -1.14
CA GLN A 96 -18.07 16.96 -0.69
C GLN A 96 -17.89 18.14 -1.64
N ASN A 97 -16.70 18.27 -2.23
CA ASN A 97 -16.35 19.36 -3.14
C ASN A 97 -15.23 18.92 -4.10
N GLN A 98 -14.94 19.78 -5.08
CA GLN A 98 -13.91 19.52 -6.07
C GLN A 98 -12.52 19.35 -5.43
N GLU A 99 -12.20 20.11 -4.38
CA GLU A 99 -10.91 20.01 -3.70
C GLU A 99 -10.68 18.62 -3.10
N GLN A 100 -11.70 18.05 -2.45
CA GLN A 100 -11.64 16.71 -1.86
C GLN A 100 -11.47 15.64 -2.95
N TYR A 101 -12.19 15.76 -4.07
CA TYR A 101 -12.00 14.89 -5.24
C TYR A 101 -10.57 14.99 -5.80
N GLU A 102 -10.05 16.21 -5.97
CA GLU A 102 -8.70 16.45 -6.45
C GLU A 102 -7.64 15.81 -5.54
N LYS A 103 -7.80 15.94 -4.22
CA LYS A 103 -6.94 15.27 -3.23
C LYS A 103 -7.02 13.75 -3.33
N ALA A 104 -8.22 13.19 -3.52
CA ALA A 104 -8.41 11.76 -3.69
C ALA A 104 -7.68 11.23 -4.92
N VAL A 105 -7.82 11.92 -6.05
CA VAL A 105 -7.10 11.54 -7.28
C VAL A 105 -5.59 11.65 -7.10
N LYS A 106 -5.08 12.73 -6.51
CA LYS A 106 -3.63 12.89 -6.26
C LYS A 106 -3.09 11.77 -5.37
N ALA A 107 -3.81 11.40 -4.31
CA ALA A 107 -3.41 10.30 -3.44
C ALA A 107 -3.45 8.94 -4.16
N THR A 108 -4.46 8.72 -5.01
CA THR A 108 -4.58 7.51 -5.83
C THR A 108 -3.47 7.42 -6.87
N ILE A 109 -3.07 8.53 -7.49
CA ILE A 109 -1.92 8.57 -8.42
C ILE A 109 -0.63 8.11 -7.73
N LYS A 110 -0.38 8.54 -6.49
CA LYS A 110 0.79 8.06 -5.72
C LYS A 110 0.77 6.54 -5.51
N CYS A 111 -0.40 5.93 -5.39
CA CYS A 111 -0.54 4.48 -5.22
C CYS A 111 -0.20 3.69 -6.50
N LEU A 112 -0.04 4.34 -7.66
CA LEU A 112 0.49 3.71 -8.87
C LEU A 112 1.97 3.35 -8.75
N GLU A 113 2.69 3.93 -7.78
CA GLU A 113 4.12 3.66 -7.52
C GLU A 113 4.30 2.71 -6.31
N ASP A 114 3.22 2.12 -5.81
CA ASP A 114 3.27 1.26 -4.62
C ASP A 114 4.15 0.03 -4.86
N LYS A 115 4.91 -0.39 -3.84
CA LYS A 115 5.76 -1.59 -3.90
C LYS A 115 4.95 -2.86 -4.20
N GLU A 116 3.73 -2.94 -3.68
CA GLU A 116 2.84 -4.08 -3.88
C GLU A 116 2.04 -3.90 -5.17
N TRP A 117 2.19 -4.84 -6.09
CA TRP A 117 1.51 -4.78 -7.38
C TRP A 117 -0.02 -4.79 -7.26
N VAL A 118 -0.55 -5.43 -6.23
CA VAL A 118 -2.00 -5.46 -5.97
C VAL A 118 -2.51 -4.05 -5.70
N VAL A 119 -1.75 -3.23 -4.97
CA VAL A 119 -2.12 -1.84 -4.69
C VAL A 119 -2.09 -1.01 -5.98
N ARG A 120 -1.09 -1.21 -6.84
CA ARG A 120 -1.02 -0.54 -8.16
C ARG A 120 -2.22 -0.89 -9.05
N SER A 121 -2.60 -2.17 -9.09
CA SER A 121 -3.80 -2.66 -9.79
C SER A 121 -5.08 -2.01 -9.25
N TYR A 122 -5.25 -1.95 -7.92
CA TYR A 122 -6.38 -1.25 -7.31
C TYR A 122 -6.38 0.24 -7.64
N ALA A 123 -5.23 0.90 -7.62
CA ALA A 123 -5.11 2.32 -7.95
C ALA A 123 -5.57 2.61 -9.38
N LEU A 124 -5.20 1.77 -10.36
CA LEU A 124 -5.69 1.87 -11.74
C LEU A 124 -7.22 1.78 -11.81
N ARG A 125 -7.81 0.78 -11.13
CA ARG A 125 -9.27 0.57 -11.08
C ARG A 125 -10.00 1.72 -10.39
N THR A 126 -9.40 2.28 -9.34
CA THR A 126 -9.91 3.44 -8.61
C THR A 126 -9.89 4.68 -9.49
N LEU A 127 -8.78 4.98 -10.17
CA LEU A 127 -8.71 6.12 -11.11
C LEU A 127 -9.73 5.99 -12.23
N ALA A 128 -9.94 4.78 -12.75
CA ALA A 128 -10.96 4.50 -13.75
C ALA A 128 -12.39 4.71 -13.21
N GLY A 129 -12.66 4.31 -11.96
CA GLY A 129 -13.95 4.57 -11.29
C GLY A 129 -14.20 6.05 -11.04
N LEU A 130 -13.16 6.78 -10.64
CA LEU A 130 -13.18 8.23 -10.47
C LEU A 130 -13.23 9.01 -11.78
N SER A 131 -13.13 8.34 -12.94
CA SER A 131 -13.03 8.95 -14.27
C SER A 131 -11.91 10.00 -14.38
N ALA A 132 -10.80 9.76 -13.66
CA ALA A 132 -9.71 10.71 -13.48
C ALA A 132 -8.73 10.72 -14.67
N LYS A 133 -9.20 11.10 -15.88
CA LYS A 133 -8.40 11.06 -17.12
C LYS A 133 -7.09 11.86 -17.07
N LYS A 134 -6.99 12.87 -16.21
CA LYS A 134 -5.71 13.58 -15.95
C LYS A 134 -4.58 12.67 -15.42
N ALA A 135 -4.92 11.46 -14.96
CA ALA A 135 -3.95 10.48 -14.51
C ALA A 135 -3.26 9.72 -15.65
N ILE A 136 -3.70 9.87 -16.91
CA ILE A 136 -3.12 9.17 -18.08
C ILE A 136 -1.58 9.20 -18.08
N PRO A 137 -0.88 10.35 -17.95
CA PRO A 137 0.59 10.37 -17.97
C PRO A 137 1.25 9.50 -16.90
N PHE A 138 0.57 9.28 -15.77
CA PHE A 138 1.05 8.43 -14.68
C PHE A 138 0.70 6.96 -14.87
N ILE A 139 -0.27 6.64 -15.74
CA ILE A 139 -0.66 5.26 -16.07
C ILE A 139 0.23 4.69 -17.18
N LEU A 140 0.73 5.52 -18.11
CA LEU A 140 1.57 5.06 -19.24
C LEU A 140 2.77 4.22 -18.81
N PRO A 141 3.55 4.57 -17.77
CA PRO A 141 4.67 3.74 -17.33
C PRO A 141 4.25 2.32 -16.90
N LEU A 142 3.02 2.15 -16.38
CA LEU A 142 2.52 0.85 -15.91
C LEU A 142 2.20 -0.11 -17.07
N LEU A 143 2.20 0.34 -18.33
CA LEU A 143 2.19 -0.56 -19.49
C LEU A 143 3.43 -1.48 -19.53
N ASN A 144 4.51 -1.09 -18.86
CA ASN A 144 5.75 -1.87 -18.71
C ASN A 144 5.93 -2.41 -17.29
N ASP A 145 4.87 -2.47 -16.48
CA ASP A 145 4.96 -2.97 -15.11
C ASP A 145 5.48 -4.42 -15.06
N PRO A 146 6.32 -4.79 -14.08
CA PRO A 146 6.80 -6.17 -13.92
C PRO A 146 5.68 -7.21 -13.83
N LYS A 147 4.51 -6.84 -13.30
CA LYS A 147 3.38 -7.74 -13.12
C LYS A 147 2.40 -7.69 -14.31
N PRO A 148 2.13 -8.83 -14.96
CA PRO A 148 1.18 -8.91 -16.07
C PRO A 148 -0.19 -8.33 -15.75
N GLU A 149 -0.70 -8.55 -14.54
CA GLU A 149 -2.00 -8.08 -14.08
C GLU A 149 -2.08 -6.55 -14.10
N VAL A 150 -1.00 -5.88 -13.69
CA VAL A 150 -0.93 -4.41 -13.69
C VAL A 150 -0.87 -3.87 -15.12
N ARG A 151 -0.12 -4.53 -16.01
CA ARG A 151 -0.07 -4.15 -17.43
C ARG A 151 -1.44 -4.27 -18.10
N GLU A 152 -2.16 -5.36 -17.86
CA GLU A 152 -3.50 -5.58 -18.43
C GLU A 152 -4.54 -4.60 -17.86
N ASP A 153 -4.48 -4.30 -16.56
CA ASP A 153 -5.32 -3.26 -15.96
C ASP A 153 -5.01 -1.88 -16.58
N ALA A 154 -3.74 -1.53 -16.78
CA ALA A 154 -3.35 -0.26 -17.38
C ALA A 154 -3.86 -0.12 -18.83
N LYS A 155 -3.66 -1.15 -19.65
CA LYS A 155 -4.23 -1.22 -21.02
C LYS A 155 -5.75 -1.06 -21.00
N THR A 156 -6.43 -1.76 -20.09
CA THR A 156 -7.89 -1.71 -19.97
C THR A 156 -8.38 -0.30 -19.65
N VAL A 157 -7.73 0.38 -18.70
CA VAL A 157 -8.08 1.75 -18.31
C VAL A 157 -7.85 2.72 -19.47
N LEU A 158 -6.70 2.64 -20.13
CA LEU A 158 -6.35 3.51 -21.26
C LEU A 158 -7.30 3.30 -22.45
N LYS A 159 -7.58 2.05 -22.82
CA LYS A 159 -8.57 1.70 -23.85
C LYS A 159 -9.96 2.25 -23.51
N LYS A 160 -10.43 2.07 -22.27
CA LYS A 160 -11.72 2.61 -21.82
C LYS A 160 -11.80 4.14 -21.95
N TRP A 161 -10.67 4.83 -21.85
CA TRP A 161 -10.58 6.27 -22.02
C TRP A 161 -10.34 6.74 -23.46
N GLY A 162 -10.26 5.81 -24.43
CA GLY A 162 -9.96 6.09 -25.82
C GLY A 162 -8.51 6.49 -26.06
N TYR A 163 -7.61 6.14 -25.13
CA TYR A 163 -6.19 6.32 -25.31
C TYR A 163 -5.64 5.11 -26.07
N GLU A 164 -5.54 5.26 -27.38
CA GLU A 164 -4.76 4.36 -28.22
C GLU A 164 -3.35 4.95 -28.31
N GLU A 165 -2.35 4.16 -27.91
CA GLU A 165 -0.98 4.44 -28.29
C GLU A 165 -0.98 4.48 -29.82
N ARG A 166 -0.96 5.68 -30.40
CA ARG A 166 -0.65 5.85 -31.81
C ARG A 166 0.76 5.32 -31.97
N GLN A 167 0.85 4.04 -32.34
CA GLN A 167 2.07 3.36 -32.75
C GLN A 167 2.72 4.28 -33.78
N LYS A 168 3.79 4.95 -33.36
CA LYS A 168 4.67 5.70 -34.27
C LYS A 168 5.73 4.75 -34.77
#